data_AF-A0A6C0BVE1-F1
#
_entry.id   AF-A0A6C0BVE1-F1
#
_cell.length_a   1.000
_cell.length_b   1.000
_cell.length_c   1.000
_cell.angle_alpha   90.00
_cell.angle_beta   90.00
_cell.angle_gamma   90.00
#
_symmetry.space_group_name_H-M   'P 1'
#
loop_
_entity.id
_entity.type
_entity.pdbx_description
1 polymer ?
#
loop_
_entity_poly.entity_id
_entity_poly.type
_entity_poly.pdbx_seq_one_letter_code
_entity_poly.pdbx_strand_id
1 'polypeptide(L)'
;MFDIDFIQRLKVTGIFCLQIYKILTGTLLTIFVPQSCENLSLETNKTENNVCTLTENLENSDNYHKKTLYWNIFTMILFFGYYIIELKRENWAIKYLDIDNDKPDNCLKEIIKKEPKLDKEMDKLNIYYYYFLCSTMFAYSINILLMIKILYSDYHSSSTISCFMSFVLLVLMKLYNSFIVARQSIKNDKMMSAYMSEFVSYNVLDKDYKNNP
;
A
#
# COMPACT_ATOMS: atom_id res chain seq x y z
N MET A 1 14.10 5.62 -33.43
CA MET A 1 13.58 4.38 -32.82
C MET A 1 13.55 4.64 -31.33
N PHE A 2 12.36 4.90 -30.75
CA PHE A 2 12.27 5.08 -29.31
C PHE A 2 12.72 3.79 -28.65
N ASP A 3 13.72 3.90 -27.78
CA ASP A 3 14.35 2.75 -27.14
C ASP A 3 13.28 1.99 -26.35
N ILE A 4 13.15 0.69 -26.61
CA ILE A 4 12.13 -0.16 -25.97
C ILE A 4 12.29 -0.07 -24.44
N ASP A 5 13.52 0.09 -23.99
CA ASP A 5 13.92 0.29 -22.59
C ASP A 5 13.41 1.62 -22.01
N PHE A 6 13.36 2.69 -22.80
CA PHE A 6 12.82 3.98 -22.35
C PHE A 6 11.30 3.89 -22.13
N ILE A 7 10.58 3.22 -23.04
CA ILE A 7 9.13 3.01 -22.90
C ILE A 7 8.83 2.11 -21.69
N GLN A 8 9.63 1.07 -21.47
CA GLN A 8 9.48 0.20 -20.30
C GLN A 8 9.74 0.93 -18.99
N ARG A 9 10.82 1.73 -18.90
CA ARG A 9 11.10 2.56 -17.71
C ARG A 9 9.98 3.55 -17.42
N LEU A 10 9.45 4.20 -18.45
CA LEU A 10 8.32 5.14 -18.31
C LEU A 10 7.05 4.44 -17.78
N LYS A 11 6.74 3.23 -18.29
CA LYS A 11 5.62 2.43 -17.79
C LYS A 11 5.78 2.06 -16.31
N VAL A 12 6.98 1.60 -15.92
CA VAL A 12 7.26 1.22 -14.51
C VAL A 12 7.16 2.42 -13.59
N THR A 13 7.75 3.57 -13.96
CA THR A 13 7.61 4.81 -13.19
C THR A 13 6.15 5.26 -13.09
N GLY A 14 5.37 5.18 -14.17
CA GLY A 14 3.94 5.49 -14.16
C GLY A 14 3.15 4.60 -13.19
N ILE A 15 3.38 3.29 -13.22
CA ILE A 15 2.74 2.32 -12.30
C ILE A 15 3.11 2.66 -10.85
N PHE A 16 4.38 2.99 -10.58
CA PHE A 16 4.83 3.38 -9.25
C PHE A 16 4.15 4.66 -8.74
N CYS A 17 4.08 5.70 -9.57
CA CYS A 17 3.37 6.94 -9.23
C CYS A 17 1.89 6.68 -8.93
N LEU A 18 1.23 5.80 -9.70
CA LEU A 18 -0.15 5.40 -9.45
C LEU A 18 -0.31 4.67 -8.10
N GLN A 19 0.66 3.85 -7.69
CA GLN A 19 0.63 3.21 -6.37
C GLN A 19 0.77 4.25 -5.24
N ILE A 20 1.68 5.21 -5.37
CA ILE A 20 1.82 6.30 -4.40
C ILE A 20 0.53 7.12 -4.32
N TYR A 21 -0.03 7.50 -5.46
CA TYR A 21 -1.30 8.25 -5.52
C TYR A 21 -2.42 7.51 -4.78
N LYS A 22 -2.60 6.21 -5.05
CA LYS A 22 -3.62 5.37 -4.39
C LYS A 22 -3.48 5.39 -2.86
N ILE A 23 -2.25 5.25 -2.37
CA ILE A 23 -1.99 5.29 -0.93
C ILE A 23 -2.27 6.68 -0.37
N LEU A 24 -1.74 7.74 -0.98
CA LEU A 24 -1.95 9.11 -0.52
C LEU A 24 -3.44 9.45 -0.38
N THR A 25 -4.22 9.24 -1.44
CA THR A 25 -5.66 9.54 -1.44
C THR A 25 -6.45 8.64 -0.50
N GLY A 26 -5.99 7.39 -0.33
CA GLY A 26 -6.67 6.41 0.53
C GLY A 26 -6.31 6.50 2.01
N THR A 27 -5.17 7.07 2.37
CA THR A 27 -4.77 7.25 3.78
C THR A 27 -5.12 8.64 4.31
N LEU A 28 -4.99 9.68 3.50
CA LEU A 28 -5.30 11.08 3.85
C LEU A 28 -6.77 11.41 3.52
N LEU A 29 -7.68 10.56 4.00
CA LEU A 29 -9.11 10.65 3.72
C LEU A 29 -9.72 11.99 4.15
N THR A 30 -9.29 12.57 5.28
CA THR A 30 -9.81 13.86 5.74
C THR A 30 -9.49 15.01 4.79
N ILE A 31 -8.40 14.90 4.03
CA ILE A 31 -8.01 15.94 3.06
C ILE A 31 -8.72 15.70 1.73
N PHE A 32 -8.65 14.48 1.21
CA PHE A 32 -9.05 14.18 -0.18
C PHE A 32 -10.52 13.80 -0.36
N VAL A 33 -11.22 13.38 0.70
CA VAL A 33 -12.66 13.14 0.62
C VAL A 33 -13.38 14.49 0.73
N PRO A 34 -14.29 14.83 -0.21
CA PRO A 34 -14.98 16.10 -0.18
C PRO A 34 -15.96 16.16 1.01
N GLN A 35 -15.79 17.16 1.88
CA GLN A 35 -16.61 17.39 3.07
C GLN A 35 -17.48 18.64 2.89
N SER A 36 -18.50 18.81 3.72
CA SER A 36 -19.32 20.03 3.74
C SER A 36 -18.73 21.10 4.63
N CYS A 37 -18.61 22.32 4.11
CA CYS A 37 -18.30 23.52 4.87
C CYS A 37 -19.52 24.44 4.87
N GLU A 38 -19.76 25.10 5.99
CA GLU A 38 -20.80 26.13 6.12
C GLU A 38 -20.17 27.50 5.88
N ASN A 39 -20.53 28.16 4.78
CA ASN A 39 -20.08 29.51 4.48
C ASN A 39 -21.23 30.50 4.61
N LEU A 40 -20.98 31.61 5.31
CA LEU A 40 -21.95 32.70 5.45
C LEU A 40 -21.86 33.62 4.24
N SER A 41 -22.84 33.55 3.34
CA SER A 41 -22.94 34.45 2.20
C SER A 41 -23.39 35.85 2.69
N LEU A 42 -22.44 36.79 2.69
CA LEU A 42 -22.62 38.20 3.11
C LEU A 42 -23.71 38.95 2.33
N GLU A 43 -24.00 38.52 1.10
CA GLU A 43 -25.01 39.16 0.24
C GLU A 43 -26.45 38.74 0.55
N THR A 44 -26.64 37.53 1.10
CA THR A 44 -27.97 36.93 1.31
C THR A 44 -28.30 36.66 2.78
N ASN A 45 -27.36 36.87 3.72
CA ASN A 45 -27.49 36.49 5.13
C ASN A 45 -28.01 35.04 5.29
N LYS A 46 -27.53 34.14 4.42
CA LYS A 46 -27.86 32.71 4.43
C LYS A 46 -26.57 31.91 4.56
N THR A 47 -26.64 30.86 5.36
CA THR A 47 -25.61 29.82 5.41
C THR A 47 -25.81 28.91 4.21
N GLU A 48 -24.83 28.87 3.33
CA GLU A 48 -24.81 27.94 2.21
C GLU A 48 -23.81 26.82 2.49
N ASN A 49 -24.22 25.58 2.21
CA ASN A 49 -23.36 24.42 2.30
C ASN A 49 -22.63 24.27 0.97
N ASN A 50 -21.31 24.39 1.00
CA ASN A 50 -20.44 24.15 -0.14
C ASN A 50 -19.45 23.02 0.15
N VAL A 51 -18.80 22.52 -0.91
CA VAL A 51 -17.71 21.56 -0.75
C VAL A 51 -16.48 22.31 -0.24
N CYS A 52 -15.90 21.82 0.86
CA CYS A 52 -14.65 22.36 1.38
C CYS A 52 -13.51 22.22 0.35
N THR A 53 -12.68 23.24 0.24
CA THR A 53 -11.38 23.17 -0.43
C THR A 53 -10.41 22.30 0.36
N LEU A 54 -9.32 21.85 -0.28
CA LEU A 54 -8.28 21.05 0.39
C LEU A 54 -7.65 21.80 1.58
N THR A 55 -7.49 23.12 1.45
CA THR A 55 -6.94 23.97 2.52
C THR A 55 -7.92 24.07 3.69
N GLU A 56 -9.21 24.24 3.44
CA GLU A 56 -10.24 24.27 4.49
C GLU A 56 -10.32 22.93 5.24
N ASN A 57 -10.22 21.80 4.53
CA ASN A 57 -10.11 20.48 5.16
C ASN A 57 -8.84 20.37 6.01
N LEU A 58 -7.70 20.87 5.53
CA LEU A 58 -6.43 20.80 6.27
C LEU A 58 -6.43 21.66 7.53
N GLU A 59 -7.00 22.86 7.45
CA GLU A 59 -7.00 23.88 8.52
C GLU A 59 -8.25 23.81 9.42
N ASN A 60 -9.09 22.79 9.26
CA ASN A 60 -10.28 22.60 10.07
C ASN A 60 -9.92 22.57 11.57
N SER A 61 -10.48 23.53 12.31
CA SER A 61 -10.20 23.75 13.73
C SER A 61 -10.86 22.73 14.67
N ASP A 62 -11.75 21.87 14.16
CA ASP A 62 -12.39 20.86 14.98
C ASP A 62 -11.35 19.88 15.55
N ASN A 63 -11.50 19.63 16.85
CA ASN A 63 -10.53 18.85 17.61
C ASN A 63 -10.57 17.37 17.22
N TYR A 64 -11.72 16.86 16.79
CA TYR A 64 -11.84 15.50 16.28
C TYR A 64 -11.28 15.36 14.87
N HIS A 65 -11.58 16.33 13.99
CA HIS A 65 -11.00 16.41 12.65
C HIS A 65 -9.47 16.44 12.70
N LYS A 66 -8.88 17.31 13.53
CA LYS A 66 -7.43 17.44 13.69
C LYS A 66 -6.77 16.15 14.19
N LYS A 67 -7.36 15.48 15.19
CA LYS A 67 -6.88 14.17 15.67
C LYS A 67 -6.93 13.10 14.57
N THR A 68 -7.99 13.10 13.78
CA THR A 68 -8.16 12.16 12.67
C THR A 68 -7.13 12.42 11.57
N LEU A 69 -6.84 13.69 11.26
CA LEU A 69 -5.78 14.07 10.33
C LEU A 69 -4.40 13.57 10.80
N TYR A 70 -4.06 13.69 12.09
CA TYR A 70 -2.81 13.12 12.62
C TYR A 70 -2.77 11.60 12.44
N TRP A 71 -3.88 10.90 12.64
CA TRP A 71 -3.98 9.46 12.41
C TRP A 71 -3.87 9.08 10.93
N ASN A 72 -4.44 9.88 10.03
CA ASN A 72 -4.30 9.76 8.57
C ASN A 72 -2.81 9.85 8.17
N ILE A 73 -2.09 10.86 8.66
CA ILE A 73 -0.65 11.04 8.39
C ILE A 73 0.17 9.88 8.97
N PHE A 74 -0.13 9.46 10.20
CA PHE A 74 0.54 8.31 10.82
C PHE A 74 0.34 7.03 9.99
N THR A 75 -0.89 6.78 9.55
CA THR A 75 -1.22 5.62 8.70
C THR A 75 -0.48 5.68 7.36
N MET A 76 -0.38 6.85 6.75
CA MET A 76 0.40 7.07 5.52
C MET A 76 1.89 6.73 5.72
N ILE A 77 2.49 7.17 6.82
CA ILE A 77 3.89 6.88 7.16
C ILE A 77 4.10 5.37 7.33
N LEU A 78 3.16 4.67 7.98
CA LEU A 78 3.20 3.20 8.09
C LEU A 78 3.17 2.53 6.72
N PHE A 79 2.32 3.00 5.80
CA PHE A 79 2.31 2.49 4.42
C PHE A 79 3.65 2.67 3.70
N PHE A 80 4.31 3.82 3.86
CA PHE A 80 5.64 4.02 3.29
C PHE A 80 6.71 3.13 3.95
N GLY A 81 6.67 2.95 5.27
CA GLY A 81 7.53 2.00 5.97
C GLY A 81 7.34 0.56 5.49
N TYR A 82 6.08 0.16 5.30
CA TYR A 82 5.70 -1.12 4.73
C TYR A 82 6.26 -1.30 3.30
N TYR A 83 6.17 -0.28 2.44
CA TYR A 83 6.76 -0.32 1.10
C TYR A 83 8.29 -0.43 1.11
N ILE A 84 8.98 0.21 2.06
CA ILE A 84 10.44 0.04 2.20
C ILE A 84 10.79 -1.41 2.54
N ILE A 85 10.01 -2.06 3.44
CA ILE A 85 10.22 -3.47 3.78
C ILE A 85 9.92 -4.37 2.58
N GLU A 86 8.83 -4.10 1.86
CA GLU A 86 8.48 -4.80 0.62
C GLU A 86 9.61 -4.71 -0.41
N LEU A 87 10.16 -3.52 -0.65
CA LEU A 87 11.30 -3.32 -1.57
C LEU A 87 12.57 -4.03 -1.12
N LYS A 88 12.88 -4.04 0.18
CA LYS A 88 14.02 -4.79 0.72
C LYS A 88 13.86 -6.29 0.50
N ARG A 89 12.65 -6.81 0.70
CA ARG A 89 12.30 -8.21 0.46
C ARG A 89 12.45 -8.58 -1.03
N GLU A 90 11.96 -7.74 -1.93
CA GLU A 90 12.10 -7.95 -3.38
C GLU A 90 13.56 -7.89 -3.84
N ASN A 91 14.33 -6.89 -3.40
CA ASN A 91 15.75 -6.78 -3.76
C ASN A 91 16.57 -7.99 -3.29
N TRP A 92 16.23 -8.55 -2.12
CA TRP A 92 16.87 -9.79 -1.66
C TRP A 92 16.45 -10.99 -2.55
N ALA A 93 15.17 -11.09 -2.92
CA ALA A 93 14.69 -12.16 -3.79
C ALA A 93 15.44 -12.15 -5.14
N ILE A 94 15.51 -10.99 -5.79
CA ILE A 94 16.16 -10.81 -7.10
C ILE A 94 17.66 -11.14 -7.04
N LYS A 95 18.32 -10.88 -5.91
CA LYS A 95 19.77 -11.10 -5.78
C LYS A 95 20.17 -12.57 -5.60
N TYR A 96 19.29 -13.37 -4.98
CA TYR A 96 19.63 -14.73 -4.55
C TYR A 96 18.79 -15.81 -5.22
N LEU A 97 17.64 -15.43 -5.80
CA LEU A 97 16.68 -16.34 -6.40
C LEU A 97 16.40 -15.92 -7.84
N ASP A 98 16.08 -16.92 -8.67
CA ASP A 98 15.70 -16.75 -10.06
C ASP A 98 14.38 -17.51 -10.34
N ILE A 99 13.73 -17.17 -11.45
CA ILE A 99 12.44 -17.73 -11.88
C ILE A 99 12.68 -18.67 -13.06
N ASP A 100 12.36 -19.94 -12.87
CA ASP A 100 12.51 -21.00 -13.87
C ASP A 100 11.12 -21.59 -14.22
N ASN A 101 10.56 -21.20 -15.37
CA ASN A 101 9.21 -21.64 -15.78
C ASN A 101 9.08 -23.15 -16.00
N ASP A 102 10.19 -23.89 -16.11
CA ASP A 102 10.19 -25.34 -16.28
C ASP A 102 10.07 -26.09 -14.93
N LYS A 103 10.09 -25.37 -13.80
CA LYS A 103 10.00 -25.94 -12.45
C LYS A 103 8.74 -25.52 -11.70
N PRO A 104 8.17 -26.40 -10.87
CA PRO A 104 7.01 -26.07 -10.06
C PRO A 104 7.35 -25.04 -8.98
N ASP A 105 6.42 -24.12 -8.68
CA ASP A 105 6.57 -23.05 -7.67
C ASP A 105 7.00 -23.53 -6.28
N ASN A 106 6.66 -24.76 -5.93
CA ASN A 106 6.97 -25.35 -4.61
C ASN A 106 8.42 -25.84 -4.50
N CYS A 107 9.19 -25.84 -5.60
CA CYS A 107 10.55 -26.38 -5.64
C CYS A 107 11.53 -25.60 -4.75
N LEU A 108 11.29 -24.30 -4.55
CA LEU A 108 12.17 -23.43 -3.75
C LEU A 108 12.44 -24.01 -2.36
N LYS A 109 11.41 -24.53 -1.69
CA LYS A 109 11.48 -25.05 -0.33
C LYS A 109 12.46 -26.21 -0.18
N GLU A 110 12.59 -27.06 -1.20
CA GLU A 110 13.52 -28.21 -1.17
C GLU A 110 14.96 -27.79 -1.46
N ILE A 111 15.14 -26.75 -2.27
CA ILE A 111 16.44 -26.22 -2.64
C ILE A 111 17.01 -25.37 -1.50
N ILE A 112 16.20 -24.50 -0.91
CA ILE A 112 16.67 -23.52 0.09
C ILE A 112 17.09 -24.16 1.41
N LYS A 113 16.48 -25.31 1.78
CA LYS A 113 16.89 -26.11 2.94
C LYS A 113 18.33 -26.61 2.87
N LYS A 114 18.90 -26.70 1.67
CA LYS A 114 20.31 -27.08 1.48
C LYS A 114 21.25 -25.93 1.84
N GLU A 115 20.75 -24.69 1.90
CA GLU A 115 21.49 -23.47 2.17
C GLU A 115 20.94 -22.75 3.43
N PRO A 116 21.31 -23.19 4.64
CA PRO A 116 20.68 -22.74 5.89
C PRO A 116 20.91 -21.26 6.21
N LYS A 117 21.90 -20.61 5.56
CA LYS A 117 22.12 -19.16 5.68
C LYS A 117 21.03 -18.38 4.95
N LEU A 118 20.69 -18.78 3.72
CA LEU A 118 19.67 -18.12 2.91
C LEU A 118 18.27 -18.37 3.46
N ASP A 119 18.00 -19.60 3.92
CA ASP A 119 16.73 -19.98 4.53
C ASP A 119 16.37 -19.09 5.73
N LYS A 120 17.32 -18.92 6.67
CA LYS A 120 17.12 -18.07 7.85
C LYS A 120 16.89 -16.59 7.51
N GLU A 121 17.56 -16.06 6.50
CA GLU A 121 17.38 -14.67 6.09
C GLU A 121 16.04 -14.47 5.37
N MET A 122 15.63 -15.43 4.53
CA MET A 122 14.31 -15.43 3.89
C MET A 122 13.19 -15.42 4.93
N ASP A 123 13.27 -16.31 5.92
CA ASP A 123 12.28 -16.42 6.99
C ASP A 123 12.16 -15.12 7.79
N LYS A 124 13.29 -14.51 8.17
CA LYS A 124 13.30 -13.21 8.85
C LYS A 124 12.60 -12.16 8.01
N LEU A 125 12.92 -12.03 6.73
CA LEU A 125 12.32 -11.04 5.84
C LEU A 125 10.79 -11.24 5.70
N ASN A 126 10.35 -12.49 5.54
CA ASN A 126 8.94 -12.83 5.43
C ASN A 126 8.17 -12.55 6.73
N ILE A 127 8.76 -12.87 7.88
CA ILE A 127 8.18 -12.59 9.21
C ILE A 127 8.07 -11.08 9.44
N TYR A 128 9.13 -10.32 9.17
CA TYR A 128 9.10 -8.85 9.30
C TYR A 128 8.05 -8.23 8.38
N TYR A 129 7.98 -8.67 7.12
CA TYR A 129 6.98 -8.22 6.17
C TYR A 129 5.55 -8.48 6.66
N TYR A 130 5.26 -9.68 7.18
CA TYR A 130 3.94 -10.04 7.69
C TYR A 130 3.52 -9.21 8.92
N TYR A 131 4.40 -9.05 9.91
CA TYR A 131 4.05 -8.29 11.11
C TYR A 131 3.83 -6.80 10.81
N PHE A 132 4.67 -6.22 9.94
CA PHE A 132 4.53 -4.82 9.56
C PHE A 132 3.27 -4.58 8.71
N LEU A 133 2.95 -5.51 7.81
CA LEU A 133 1.69 -5.51 7.07
C LEU A 133 0.49 -5.59 8.02
N CYS A 134 0.48 -6.50 8.98
CA CYS A 134 -0.59 -6.63 9.98
C CYS A 134 -0.77 -5.33 10.78
N SER A 135 0.33 -4.70 11.20
CA SER A 135 0.31 -3.41 11.89
C SER A 135 -0.30 -2.30 11.03
N THR A 136 0.07 -2.26 9.74
CA THR A 136 -0.47 -1.28 8.78
C THR A 136 -1.96 -1.50 8.53
N MET A 137 -2.41 -2.75 8.39
CA MET A 137 -3.83 -3.10 8.25
C MET A 137 -4.65 -2.67 9.47
N PHE A 138 -4.11 -2.86 10.67
CA PHE A 138 -4.76 -2.44 11.92
C PHE A 138 -4.88 -0.91 11.99
N ALA A 139 -3.79 -0.18 11.76
CA ALA A 139 -3.80 1.28 11.75
C ALA A 139 -4.78 1.84 10.71
N TYR A 140 -4.81 1.24 9.51
CA TYR A 140 -5.72 1.62 8.44
C TYR A 140 -7.19 1.34 8.77
N SER A 141 -7.47 0.25 9.47
CA SER A 141 -8.84 -0.04 9.95
C SER A 141 -9.34 1.05 10.90
N ILE A 142 -8.49 1.50 11.84
CA ILE A 142 -8.82 2.64 12.71
C ILE A 142 -8.99 3.92 11.87
N ASN A 143 -8.15 4.12 10.86
CA ASN A 143 -8.22 5.27 9.96
C ASN A 143 -9.60 5.39 9.27
N ILE A 144 -10.12 4.27 8.78
CA ILE A 144 -11.46 4.17 8.19
C ILE A 144 -12.54 4.50 9.24
N LEU A 145 -12.46 3.92 10.44
CA LEU A 145 -13.47 4.14 11.48
C LEU A 145 -13.54 5.60 11.92
N LEU A 146 -12.38 6.27 12.06
CA LEU A 146 -12.34 7.69 12.38
C LEU A 146 -12.95 8.54 11.25
N MET A 147 -12.64 8.20 9.99
CA MET A 147 -13.23 8.88 8.84
C MET A 147 -14.74 8.70 8.75
N ILE A 148 -15.26 7.48 9.03
CA ILE A 148 -16.71 7.22 9.03
C ILE A 148 -17.43 8.18 9.99
N LYS A 149 -16.86 8.48 11.16
CA LYS A 149 -17.48 9.43 12.08
C LYS A 149 -17.53 10.86 11.53
N ILE A 150 -16.48 11.31 10.84
CA ILE A 150 -16.48 12.61 10.13
C ILE A 150 -17.53 12.62 9.02
N LEU A 151 -17.69 11.52 8.29
CA LEU A 151 -18.71 11.41 7.26
C LEU A 151 -20.15 11.50 7.80
N TYR A 152 -20.39 11.17 9.07
CA TYR A 152 -21.70 11.37 9.69
C TYR A 152 -21.96 12.83 10.08
N SER A 153 -20.93 13.59 10.46
CA SER A 153 -21.06 15.01 10.82
C SER A 153 -21.05 15.92 9.60
N ASP A 154 -20.12 15.71 8.68
CA ASP A 154 -19.74 16.67 7.63
C ASP A 154 -20.10 16.13 6.23
N TYR A 155 -21.25 15.44 6.15
CA TYR A 155 -21.78 14.90 4.92
C TYR A 155 -22.25 16.00 3.97
N HIS A 156 -21.58 16.15 2.83
CA HIS A 156 -22.01 17.08 1.79
C HIS A 156 -23.03 16.46 0.82
N SER A 157 -22.67 15.34 0.17
CA SER A 157 -23.49 14.77 -0.89
C SER A 157 -23.12 13.33 -1.23
N SER A 158 -23.87 12.68 -2.13
CA SER A 158 -23.60 11.30 -2.56
C SER A 158 -22.19 11.11 -3.16
N SER A 159 -21.61 12.18 -3.72
CA SER A 159 -20.24 12.17 -4.21
C SER A 159 -19.22 11.91 -3.09
N THR A 160 -19.44 12.45 -1.88
CA THR A 160 -18.60 12.22 -0.69
C THR A 160 -18.49 10.74 -0.35
N ILE A 161 -19.63 10.04 -0.25
CA ILE A 161 -19.65 8.60 0.04
C ILE A 161 -18.98 7.82 -1.09
N SER A 162 -19.28 8.18 -2.35
CA SER A 162 -18.69 7.47 -3.50
C SER A 162 -17.17 7.62 -3.57
N CYS A 163 -16.63 8.81 -3.28
CA CYS A 163 -15.19 9.07 -3.22
C CYS A 163 -14.54 8.30 -2.07
N PHE A 164 -15.13 8.37 -0.87
CA PHE A 164 -14.65 7.61 0.28
C PHE A 164 -14.58 6.11 -0.02
N MET A 165 -15.66 5.52 -0.52
CA MET A 165 -15.70 4.09 -0.85
C MET A 165 -14.67 3.72 -1.92
N SER A 166 -14.50 4.56 -2.95
CA SER A 166 -13.53 4.33 -4.01
C SER A 166 -12.10 4.34 -3.49
N PHE A 167 -11.72 5.35 -2.70
CA PHE A 167 -10.38 5.45 -2.12
C PHE A 167 -10.10 4.33 -1.12
N VAL A 168 -11.10 3.99 -0.29
CA VAL A 168 -10.97 2.90 0.68
C VAL A 168 -10.75 1.57 -0.03
N LEU A 169 -11.55 1.28 -1.07
CA LEU A 169 -11.45 0.04 -1.83
C LEU A 169 -10.08 -0.14 -2.48
N LEU A 170 -9.51 0.93 -3.04
CA LEU A 170 -8.19 0.88 -3.68
C LEU A 170 -7.09 0.43 -2.70
N VAL A 171 -7.12 0.95 -1.48
CA VAL A 171 -6.14 0.57 -0.44
C VAL A 171 -6.43 -0.83 0.10
N LEU A 172 -7.71 -1.18 0.32
CA LEU A 172 -8.09 -2.53 0.77
C LEU A 172 -7.64 -3.60 -0.23
N MET A 173 -7.74 -3.35 -1.54
CA MET A 173 -7.25 -4.26 -2.56
C MET A 173 -5.72 -4.45 -2.49
N LYS A 174 -4.95 -3.38 -2.28
CA LYS A 174 -3.48 -3.50 -2.06
C LYS A 174 -3.19 -4.31 -0.80
N LEU A 175 -3.85 -4.03 0.32
CA LEU A 175 -3.65 -4.76 1.57
C LEU A 175 -4.03 -6.25 1.43
N TYR A 176 -5.15 -6.55 0.77
CA TYR A 176 -5.62 -7.92 0.55
C TYR A 176 -4.62 -8.74 -0.27
N ASN A 177 -4.17 -8.22 -1.40
CA ASN A 177 -3.18 -8.89 -2.25
C ASN A 177 -1.87 -9.13 -1.49
N SER A 178 -1.42 -8.12 -0.74
CA SER A 178 -0.20 -8.18 0.05
C SER A 178 -0.30 -9.19 1.19
N PHE A 179 -1.49 -9.34 1.78
CA PHE A 179 -1.76 -10.29 2.85
C PHE A 179 -1.76 -11.74 2.34
N ILE A 180 -2.33 -11.99 1.16
CA ILE A 180 -2.25 -13.30 0.50
C ILE A 180 -0.79 -13.67 0.28
N VAL A 181 0.01 -12.77 -0.29
CA VAL A 181 1.45 -12.98 -0.53
C VAL A 181 2.19 -13.26 0.79
N ALA A 182 1.95 -12.46 1.83
CA ALA A 182 2.59 -12.65 3.13
C ALA A 182 2.26 -14.02 3.74
N ARG A 183 0.98 -14.40 3.71
CA ARG A 183 0.50 -15.66 4.28
C ARG A 183 1.00 -16.88 3.51
N GLN A 184 1.02 -16.80 2.18
CA GLN A 184 1.58 -17.85 1.35
C GLN A 184 3.09 -17.99 1.55
N SER A 185 3.79 -16.87 1.72
CA SER A 185 5.25 -16.87 1.95
C SER A 185 5.63 -17.55 3.27
N ILE A 186 4.88 -17.30 4.35
CA ILE A 186 5.13 -17.92 5.66
C ILE A 186 4.65 -19.38 5.72
N LYS A 187 3.50 -19.71 5.13
CA LYS A 187 2.91 -21.05 5.29
C LYS A 187 3.61 -22.09 4.42
N ASN A 188 4.07 -21.70 3.23
CA ASN A 188 4.57 -22.62 2.22
C ASN A 188 6.08 -22.45 1.94
N ASP A 189 6.79 -21.61 2.71
CA ASP A 189 8.19 -21.21 2.48
C ASP A 189 8.43 -20.77 1.03
N LYS A 190 7.48 -20.00 0.50
CA LYS A 190 7.53 -19.46 -0.87
C LYS A 190 8.04 -18.04 -0.85
N MET A 191 8.81 -17.67 -1.87
CA MET A 191 9.13 -16.28 -2.14
C MET A 191 8.37 -15.85 -3.39
N MET A 192 7.31 -15.07 -3.20
CA MET A 192 6.50 -14.52 -4.30
C MET A 192 6.76 -13.03 -4.45
N SER A 193 6.86 -12.54 -5.68
CA SER A 193 6.96 -11.09 -5.91
C SER A 193 5.65 -10.39 -5.58
N ALA A 194 5.72 -9.28 -4.85
CA ALA A 194 4.58 -8.41 -4.56
C ALA A 194 4.44 -7.26 -5.58
N TYR A 195 5.36 -7.15 -6.55
CA TYR A 195 5.51 -6.00 -7.45
C TYR A 195 5.27 -6.29 -8.93
N MET A 196 5.59 -7.50 -9.41
CA MET A 196 5.25 -7.89 -10.78
C MET A 196 3.72 -7.93 -10.93
N SER A 197 3.22 -7.40 -12.05
CA SER A 197 1.80 -7.40 -12.42
C SER A 197 1.15 -8.79 -12.44
N GLU A 198 1.98 -9.83 -12.48
CA GLU A 198 1.63 -11.23 -12.26
C GLU A 198 2.36 -11.71 -11.01
N PHE A 199 1.67 -12.41 -10.12
CA PHE A 199 2.29 -13.01 -8.94
C PHE A 199 3.26 -14.12 -9.37
N VAL A 200 4.52 -13.76 -9.64
CA VAL A 200 5.54 -14.74 -10.03
C VAL A 200 6.25 -15.27 -8.78
N SER A 201 6.40 -16.59 -8.70
CA SER A 201 7.11 -17.26 -7.61
C SER A 201 8.56 -17.49 -8.00
N TYR A 202 9.49 -17.02 -7.17
CA TYR A 202 10.89 -17.41 -7.30
C TYR A 202 11.01 -18.90 -6.91
N ASN A 203 11.69 -19.70 -7.73
CA ASN A 203 11.68 -21.17 -7.58
C ASN A 203 13.06 -21.84 -7.72
N VAL A 204 14.10 -21.10 -8.09
CA VAL A 204 15.49 -21.60 -8.16
C VAL A 204 16.47 -20.62 -7.53
N LEU A 205 17.66 -21.10 -7.14
CA LEU A 205 18.78 -20.24 -6.72
C LEU A 205 19.46 -19.63 -7.94
N ASP A 206 19.81 -18.34 -7.82
CA ASP A 206 20.56 -17.58 -8.82
C ASP A 206 21.86 -18.30 -9.22
N LYS A 207 22.16 -18.32 -10.52
CA LYS A 207 23.34 -18.97 -11.10
C LYS A 207 24.63 -18.23 -10.75
N ASP A 208 24.60 -16.91 -10.62
CA ASP A 208 25.76 -16.10 -10.29
C ASP A 208 26.17 -16.31 -8.82
N TYR A 209 25.20 -16.53 -7.94
CA TYR A 209 25.46 -16.95 -6.56
C TYR A 209 26.17 -18.31 -6.49
N LYS A 210 25.75 -19.30 -7.29
CA LYS A 210 26.38 -20.64 -7.30
C LYS A 210 27.83 -20.65 -7.78
N ASN A 211 28.21 -19.70 -8.64
CA ASN A 211 29.55 -19.61 -9.20
C ASN A 211 30.56 -18.88 -8.31
N ASN A 212 30.10 -18.22 -7.22
CA ASN A 212 30.95 -17.56 -6.21
C ASN A 212 30.29 -17.69 -4.81
N PRO A 213 30.40 -18.86 -4.15
CA PRO A 213 29.73 -19.16 -2.87
C PRO A 213 30.25 -18.35 -1.67
#